data_AF-A0A3C0BC19-F1
#
_entry.id   AF-A0A3C0BC19-F1
#
_cell.length_a   1.000
_cell.length_b   1.000
_cell.length_c   1.000
_cell.angle_alpha   90.00
_cell.angle_beta   90.00
_cell.angle_gamma   90.00
#
_symmetry.space_group_name_H-M   'P 1'
#
loop_
_entity.id
_entity.type
_entity.pdbx_description
1 polymer ?
#
loop_
_entity_poly.entity_id
_entity_poly.type
_entity_poly.pdbx_seq_one_letter_code
_entity_poly.pdbx_strand_id
1 'polypeptide(L)'
;MATIRRLGLIAFRIAMILSALRIMEHIDLPERIICEERDFQTTLEMVRVLMKHASKVFSELPQDAPMPKRKNQKERYLDALPASFNRQEYLRIAASMSIPDKTAEGYITDFYKRGLIHREKQ
;
A
#
# COMPACT_ATOMS: atom_id res chain seq x y z
N MET A 1 6.59 7.61 -1.77
CA MET A 1 6.93 8.96 -2.32
C MET A 1 6.92 10.08 -1.27
N ALA A 2 6.00 10.11 -0.31
CA ALA A 2 5.91 11.20 0.69
C ALA A 2 7.18 11.34 1.57
N THR A 3 7.77 10.23 2.03
CA THR A 3 8.97 10.23 2.89
C THR A 3 10.17 10.89 2.23
N ILE A 4 10.38 10.65 0.93
CA ILE A 4 11.51 11.22 0.16
C ILE A 4 11.36 12.74 0.04
N ARG A 5 10.15 13.24 -0.27
CA ARG A 5 9.88 14.68 -0.34
C ARG A 5 10.10 15.37 1.01
N ARG A 6 9.68 14.74 2.10
CA ARG A 6 9.93 15.23 3.46
C ARG A 6 11.43 15.25 3.79
N LEU A 7 12.16 14.20 3.44
CA LEU A 7 13.61 14.12 3.66
C LEU A 7 14.36 15.19 2.88
N GLY A 8 13.94 15.52 1.66
CA GLY A 8 14.52 16.63 0.89
C GLY A 8 14.36 17.99 1.59
N LEU A 9 13.18 18.28 2.14
CA LEU A 9 12.95 19.51 2.90
C LEU A 9 13.73 19.53 4.22
N ILE A 10 13.84 18.40 4.91
CA ILE A 10 14.66 18.25 6.11
C ILE A 10 16.14 18.49 5.79
N ALA A 11 16.64 17.90 4.71
CA ALA A 11 18.01 18.08 4.23
C ALA A 11 18.30 19.58 4.00
N PHE A 12 17.46 20.26 3.23
CA PHE A 12 17.61 21.70 2.99
C PHE A 12 17.70 22.50 4.29
N ARG A 13 16.83 22.22 5.26
CA ARG A 13 16.84 22.90 6.57
C ARG A 13 18.10 22.62 7.38
N ILE A 14 18.56 21.37 7.44
CA ILE A 14 19.79 21.00 8.15
C ILE A 14 20.99 21.70 7.52
N ALA A 15 21.09 21.71 6.19
CA ALA A 15 22.18 22.39 5.47
C ALA A 15 22.24 23.89 5.80
N MET A 16 21.08 24.56 5.83
CA MET A 16 21.00 25.97 6.23
C MET A 16 21.38 26.20 7.70
N ILE A 17 20.99 25.30 8.61
CA ILE A 17 21.38 25.38 10.03
C ILE A 17 22.89 25.22 10.18
N LEU A 18 23.50 24.23 9.52
CA LEU A 18 24.95 24.04 9.56
C LEU A 18 25.69 25.28 9.01
N SER A 19 25.18 25.85 7.91
CA SER A 19 25.71 27.10 7.33
C SER A 19 25.64 28.27 8.31
N ALA A 20 24.56 28.36 9.10
CA ALA A 20 24.40 29.41 10.11
C ALA A 20 25.29 29.19 11.34
N LEU A 21 25.47 27.95 11.78
CA LEU A 21 26.37 27.62 12.90
C LEU A 21 27.83 27.96 12.55
N ARG A 22 28.21 27.83 11.28
CA ARG A 22 29.54 28.18 10.79
C ARG A 22 29.87 29.67 10.89
N ILE A 23 28.89 30.55 11.09
CA ILE A 23 29.16 31.97 11.40
C ILE A 23 30.10 32.10 12.60
N MET A 24 29.98 31.21 13.60
CA MET A 24 30.83 31.23 14.79
C MET A 24 32.31 30.95 14.49
N GLU A 25 32.65 30.41 13.31
CA GLU A 25 34.02 30.19 12.86
C GLU A 25 34.64 31.47 12.24
N HIS A 26 33.83 32.52 12.01
CA HIS A 26 34.25 33.78 11.41
C HIS A 26 34.21 34.93 12.45
N ILE A 27 35.16 35.87 12.32
CA ILE A 27 35.24 37.05 13.19
C ILE A 27 34.14 38.07 12.83
N ASP A 28 33.80 38.15 11.53
CA ASP A 28 32.81 39.09 11.00
C ASP A 28 31.55 38.36 10.51
N LEU A 29 30.40 39.02 10.67
CA LEU A 29 29.12 38.51 10.17
C LEU A 29 28.98 38.85 8.67
N PRO A 30 28.92 37.84 7.77
CA PRO A 30 28.75 38.12 6.35
C PRO A 30 27.33 38.60 6.03
N GLU A 31 27.20 39.51 5.07
CA GLU A 31 25.90 39.97 4.55
C GLU A 31 25.08 38.80 3.95
N ARG A 32 25.78 37.81 3.40
CA ARG A 32 25.17 36.60 2.83
C ARG A 32 25.90 35.35 3.29
N ILE A 33 25.14 34.38 3.78
CA ILE A 33 25.63 33.05 4.11
C ILE A 33 25.33 32.11 2.95
N ILE A 34 26.34 31.35 2.53
CA ILE A 34 26.24 30.37 1.45
C ILE A 34 26.50 28.99 2.06
N CYS A 35 25.64 28.02 1.74
CA CYS A 35 25.88 26.64 2.08
C CYS A 35 27.13 26.14 1.35
N GLU A 36 28.16 25.76 2.11
CA GLU A 36 29.38 25.20 1.55
C GLU A 36 29.24 23.69 1.32
N GLU A 37 30.18 23.13 0.54
CA GLU A 37 30.23 21.68 0.28
C GLU A 37 30.28 20.87 1.58
N ARG A 38 31.00 21.35 2.61
CA ARG A 38 31.06 20.68 3.92
C ARG A 38 29.70 20.62 4.61
N ASP A 39 28.91 21.68 4.54
CA ASP A 39 27.58 21.77 5.15
C ASP A 39 26.61 20.85 4.41
N PHE A 40 26.69 20.85 3.08
CA PHE A 40 25.88 20.01 2.20
C PHE A 40 26.21 18.53 2.37
N GLN A 41 27.49 18.14 2.33
CA GLN A 41 27.90 16.75 2.46
C GLN A 41 27.60 16.20 3.85
N THR A 42 27.85 16.98 4.91
CA THR A 42 27.48 16.59 6.28
C THR A 42 25.98 16.32 6.39
N THR A 43 25.17 17.20 5.82
CA THR A 43 23.72 17.01 5.75
C THR A 43 23.34 15.73 5.01
N LEU A 44 23.96 15.43 3.87
CA LEU A 44 23.67 14.22 3.09
C LEU A 44 24.00 12.95 3.88
N GLU A 45 25.11 12.92 4.63
CA GLU A 45 25.43 11.77 5.49
C GLU A 45 24.37 11.56 6.58
N MET A 46 23.89 12.64 7.22
CA MET A 46 22.79 12.55 8.20
C MET A 46 21.50 12.02 7.55
N VAL A 47 21.14 12.53 6.37
CA VAL A 47 19.92 12.13 5.65
C VAL A 47 19.99 10.67 5.21
N ARG A 48 21.16 10.16 4.82
CA ARG A 48 21.33 8.72 4.50
C ARG A 48 20.99 7.84 5.69
N VAL A 49 21.41 8.22 6.89
CA VAL A 49 21.09 7.48 8.13
C VAL A 49 19.58 7.54 8.42
N LEU A 50 18.98 8.74 8.34
CA LEU A 50 17.53 8.90 8.52
C LEU A 50 16.71 8.06 7.53
N MET A 51 17.17 7.95 6.28
CA MET A 51 16.53 7.13 5.25
C MET A 51 16.57 5.63 5.60
N LYS A 52 17.71 5.13 6.11
CA LYS A 52 17.83 3.74 6.59
C LYS A 52 16.87 3.47 7.75
N HIS A 53 16.80 4.38 8.73
CA HIS A 53 15.87 4.25 9.85
C HIS A 53 14.41 4.28 9.40
N ALA A 54 14.04 5.19 8.50
CA ALA A 54 12.70 5.24 7.94
C ALA A 54 12.33 3.90 7.28
N SER A 55 13.22 3.34 6.46
CA SER A 55 13.02 2.03 5.82
C SER A 55 12.80 0.91 6.84
N LYS A 56 13.60 0.90 7.92
CA LYS A 56 13.50 -0.09 8.99
C LYS A 56 12.16 0.00 9.71
N VAL A 57 11.77 1.20 10.15
CA VAL A 57 10.47 1.44 10.81
C VAL A 57 9.33 1.00 9.90
N PHE A 58 9.35 1.38 8.61
CA PHE A 58 8.31 0.96 7.65
C PHE A 58 8.23 -0.56 7.47
N SER A 59 9.35 -1.26 7.62
CA SER A 59 9.40 -2.73 7.50
C SER A 59 8.91 -3.44 8.77
N GLU A 60 8.94 -2.76 9.91
CA GLU A 60 8.51 -3.28 11.22
C GLU A 60 7.08 -2.90 11.59
N LEU A 61 6.48 -1.94 10.88
CA LEU A 61 5.08 -1.60 11.07
C LEU A 61 4.22 -2.86 10.83
N PRO A 62 3.33 -3.22 11.76
CA PRO A 62 2.40 -4.31 11.54
C PRO A 62 1.60 -4.00 10.28
N GLN A 63 1.50 -4.99 9.38
CA GLN A 63 0.51 -4.93 8.31
C GLN A 63 -0.85 -4.75 9.00
N ASP A 64 -1.60 -3.71 8.64
CA ASP A 64 -2.98 -3.60 9.10
C ASP A 64 -3.65 -4.95 8.86
N ALA A 65 -4.21 -5.54 9.92
CA ALA A 65 -4.98 -6.76 9.79
C ALA A 65 -5.94 -6.51 8.62
N PRO A 66 -5.92 -7.34 7.56
CA PRO A 66 -6.70 -7.05 6.37
C PRO A 66 -8.14 -6.85 6.84
N MET A 67 -8.63 -5.60 6.75
CA MET A 67 -10.01 -5.32 7.08
C MET A 67 -10.84 -6.35 6.34
N PRO A 68 -11.78 -7.07 7.01
CA PRO A 68 -12.54 -8.11 6.36
C PRO A 68 -13.17 -7.50 5.13
N LYS A 69 -12.62 -7.83 3.95
CA LYS A 69 -13.11 -7.28 2.69
C LYS A 69 -14.56 -7.66 2.63
N ARG A 70 -15.44 -6.67 2.55
CA ARG A 70 -16.87 -6.92 2.39
C ARG A 70 -17.02 -7.79 1.15
N LYS A 71 -17.42 -9.05 1.36
CA LYS A 71 -17.53 -10.03 0.28
C LYS A 71 -18.38 -9.44 -0.84
N ASN A 72 -17.86 -9.49 -2.06
CA ASN A 72 -18.61 -9.00 -3.21
C ASN A 72 -19.81 -9.95 -3.49
N GLN A 73 -20.76 -9.52 -4.33
CA GLN A 73 -21.96 -10.31 -4.60
C GLN A 73 -21.65 -11.71 -5.14
N LYS A 74 -20.55 -11.86 -5.90
CA LYS A 74 -20.10 -13.14 -6.48
C LYS A 74 -19.54 -14.10 -5.41
N GLU A 75 -18.75 -13.58 -4.48
CA GLU A 75 -18.22 -14.35 -3.34
C GLU A 75 -19.37 -14.80 -2.42
N ARG A 76 -20.30 -13.89 -2.12
CA ARG A 76 -21.50 -14.23 -1.35
C ARG A 76 -22.36 -15.29 -2.05
N TYR A 77 -22.43 -15.23 -3.38
CA TYR A 77 -23.15 -16.21 -4.17
C TYR A 77 -22.47 -17.59 -4.09
N LEU A 78 -21.14 -17.66 -4.19
CA LEU A 78 -20.38 -18.89 -3.99
C LEU A 78 -20.61 -19.48 -2.59
N ASP A 79 -20.56 -18.65 -1.54
CA ASP A 79 -20.78 -19.09 -0.15
C ASP A 79 -22.21 -19.61 0.09
N ALA A 80 -23.19 -19.12 -0.68
CA ALA A 80 -24.59 -19.51 -0.56
C ALA A 80 -24.93 -20.82 -1.29
N LEU A 81 -24.03 -21.33 -2.14
CA LEU A 81 -24.25 -22.59 -2.83
C LEU A 81 -24.16 -23.76 -1.84
N PRO A 82 -25.09 -24.73 -1.89
CA PRO A 82 -24.99 -25.96 -1.10
C PRO A 82 -23.74 -26.77 -1.48
N ALA A 83 -23.37 -27.74 -0.65
CA ALA A 83 -22.26 -28.65 -0.95
C ALA A 83 -22.45 -29.43 -2.27
N SER A 84 -23.70 -29.76 -2.60
CA SER A 84 -24.13 -30.38 -3.85
C SER A 84 -25.36 -29.65 -4.37
N PHE A 85 -25.37 -29.29 -5.65
CA PHE A 85 -26.50 -28.59 -6.25
C PHE A 85 -26.63 -28.91 -7.74
N ASN A 86 -27.83 -28.75 -8.26
CA ASN A 86 -28.13 -28.83 -9.68
C ASN A 86 -28.35 -27.45 -10.30
N ARG A 87 -28.61 -27.42 -11.62
CA ARG A 87 -28.82 -26.16 -12.35
C ARG A 87 -30.00 -25.33 -11.84
N GLN A 88 -31.11 -25.98 -11.51
CA GLN A 88 -32.30 -25.28 -11.03
C GLN A 88 -32.05 -24.65 -9.65
N GLU A 89 -31.29 -25.33 -8.79
CA GLU A 89 -30.99 -24.86 -7.44
C GLU A 89 -30.08 -23.64 -7.42
N TYR A 90 -28.99 -23.63 -8.18
CA TYR A 90 -28.11 -22.47 -8.21
C TYR A 90 -28.81 -21.25 -8.83
N LEU A 91 -29.68 -21.45 -9.82
CA LEU A 91 -30.46 -20.37 -10.43
C LEU A 91 -31.49 -19.79 -9.44
N ARG A 92 -32.11 -20.64 -8.61
CA ARG A 92 -33.00 -20.17 -7.54
C ARG A 92 -32.26 -19.32 -6.51
N ILE A 93 -31.05 -19.73 -6.12
CA ILE A 93 -30.20 -18.96 -5.19
C ILE A 93 -29.79 -17.63 -5.84
N ALA A 94 -29.41 -17.65 -7.11
CA ALA A 94 -29.07 -16.44 -7.87
C ALA A 94 -30.25 -15.44 -7.90
N ALA A 95 -31.46 -15.92 -8.18
CA ALA A 95 -32.67 -15.11 -8.19
C ALA A 95 -32.93 -14.45 -6.82
N SER A 96 -32.75 -15.19 -5.71
CA SER A 96 -32.88 -14.66 -4.35
C SER A 96 -31.87 -13.56 -4.02
N MET A 97 -30.76 -13.50 -4.76
CA MET A 97 -29.70 -12.50 -4.63
C MET A 97 -29.73 -11.43 -5.73
N SER A 98 -30.81 -11.38 -6.52
CA SER A 98 -30.98 -10.48 -7.66
C SER A 98 -29.86 -10.60 -8.72
N ILE A 99 -29.35 -11.81 -8.94
CA ILE A 99 -28.36 -12.13 -9.98
C ILE A 99 -29.11 -12.70 -11.19
N PRO A 100 -28.98 -12.10 -12.40
CA PRO A 100 -29.60 -12.63 -13.60
C PRO A 100 -29.04 -14.00 -14.00
N ASP A 101 -29.88 -14.88 -14.55
CA ASP A 101 -29.53 -16.26 -14.92
C ASP A 101 -28.25 -16.37 -15.75
N LYS A 102 -28.10 -15.56 -16.80
CA LYS A 102 -26.87 -15.54 -17.63
C LYS A 102 -25.60 -15.21 -16.82
N THR A 103 -25.73 -14.33 -15.83
CA THR A 103 -24.62 -13.95 -14.95
C THR A 103 -24.30 -15.09 -13.98
N ALA A 104 -25.32 -15.73 -13.41
CA ALA A 104 -25.18 -16.88 -12.54
C ALA A 104 -24.47 -18.05 -13.25
N GLU A 105 -24.84 -18.35 -14.49
CA GLU A 105 -24.17 -19.36 -15.33
C GLU A 105 -22.70 -19.00 -15.62
N GLY A 106 -22.44 -17.72 -15.89
CA GLY A 106 -21.08 -17.21 -16.04
C GLY A 106 -20.25 -17.37 -14.76
N TYR A 107 -20.85 -17.15 -13.59
CA TYR A 107 -20.21 -17.38 -12.29
C TYR A 107 -19.91 -18.85 -12.04
N ILE A 108 -20.87 -19.76 -12.25
CA ILE A 108 -20.65 -21.21 -12.16
C ILE A 108 -19.51 -21.65 -13.08
N THR A 109 -19.46 -21.13 -14.32
CA THR A 109 -18.38 -21.43 -15.27
C THR A 109 -17.02 -20.93 -14.78
N ASP A 110 -16.96 -19.72 -14.24
CA ASP A 110 -15.72 -19.17 -13.68
C ASP A 110 -15.28 -19.92 -12.41
N PHE A 111 -16.21 -20.30 -11.53
CA PHE A 111 -15.91 -21.10 -10.34
C PHE A 111 -15.35 -22.47 -10.70
N TYR A 112 -15.90 -23.12 -11.74
CA TYR A 112 -15.35 -24.37 -12.26
C TYR A 112 -13.93 -24.19 -12.82
N LYS A 113 -13.70 -23.15 -13.64
CA LYS A 113 -12.37 -22.85 -14.20
C LYS A 113 -11.31 -22.55 -13.13
N ARG A 114 -11.73 -21.98 -12.00
CA ARG A 114 -10.87 -21.67 -10.85
C ARG A 114 -10.73 -22.85 -9.87
N GLY A 115 -11.38 -23.98 -10.11
CA GLY A 115 -11.35 -25.15 -9.23
C GLY A 115 -12.09 -24.98 -7.90
N LEU A 116 -13.00 -23.99 -7.81
CA LEU A 116 -13.79 -23.72 -6.60
C LEU A 116 -15.02 -24.65 -6.48
N ILE A 117 -15.49 -25.20 -7.60
CA ILE A 117 -16.55 -26.20 -7.67
C ILE A 117 -16.16 -27.28 -8.67
N HIS A 118 -16.72 -28.47 -8.52
CA HIS A 118 -16.46 -29.62 -9.38
C HIS A 118 -17.75 -30.15 -9.97
N ARG A 119 -17.68 -30.74 -11.16
CA ARG A 119 -18.78 -31.51 -11.74
C ARG A 119 -18.56 -32.97 -11.37
N GLU A 120 -19.54 -33.60 -10.73
CA GLU A 120 -19.51 -35.04 -10.56
C GLU A 120 -19.52 -35.69 -11.95
N LYS A 121 -18.57 -36.59 -12.19
CA LYS A 121 -18.57 -37.41 -13.40
C LYS A 121 -19.68 -38.45 -13.23
N GLN A 122 -20.61 -38.49 -14.19
CA GLN A 122 -21.45 -39.66 -14.41
C GLN A 122 -20.58 -40.86 -14.78
#